data_AF-A0A346P9I9-F1
#
_entry.id   AF-A0A346P9I9-F1
#
_cell.length_a   1.000
_cell.length_b   1.000
_cell.length_c   1.000
_cell.angle_alpha   90.00
_cell.angle_beta   90.00
_cell.angle_gamma   90.00
#
_symmetry.space_group_name_H-M   'P 1'
#
loop_
_entity.id
_entity.type
_entity.pdbx_description
1 polymer ?
#
loop_
_entity_poly.entity_id
_entity_poly.type
_entity_poly.pdbx_seq_one_letter_code
_entity_poly.pdbx_strand_id
1 'polypeptide(L)'
;MSQPPDPERYLELFDKLDLDNIEDRRIGVHLLRNYFSTVLTDVAEEKLGSMTSINQDYLDEQWRQVRAKFESIPGQIPEEIEILPFPLIQARNPVTHNDRYDPRQEISDLQEIRDQAPEWRREVEEMAEAYFHAWENKSPKESLINLAEQNLQQVLSSEPRFDKFANEYSIAHEAAKEGKEKLQTNVDPDRERIEKELVEVVEIAQSLVRTIENLEQDEIGYEDYLANDVRDRMLGR
;
A
#
# COMPACT_ATOMS: atom_id res chain seq x y z
N MET A 1 -20.24 17.13 -8.58
CA MET A 1 -19.02 16.47 -8.09
C MET A 1 -18.07 17.58 -7.70
N SER A 2 -17.67 17.65 -6.44
CA SER A 2 -16.69 18.64 -5.98
C SER A 2 -15.35 18.29 -6.63
N GLN A 3 -14.61 19.29 -7.14
CA GLN A 3 -13.24 19.04 -7.58
C GLN A 3 -12.44 18.44 -6.42
N PRO A 4 -11.56 17.45 -6.67
CA PRO A 4 -10.62 17.00 -5.65
C PRO A 4 -9.84 18.21 -5.11
N PRO A 5 -9.52 18.24 -3.81
CA PRO A 5 -8.78 19.35 -3.23
C PRO A 5 -7.40 19.45 -3.91
N ASP A 6 -7.01 20.64 -4.34
CA ASP A 6 -5.68 20.90 -4.89
C ASP A 6 -4.62 20.64 -3.80
N PRO A 7 -3.66 19.70 -4.01
CA PRO A 7 -2.64 19.38 -3.01
C PRO A 7 -1.83 20.62 -2.59
N GLU A 8 -1.53 21.54 -3.52
CA GLU A 8 -0.72 22.74 -3.24
C GLU A 8 -1.33 23.62 -2.15
N ARG A 9 -2.66 23.62 -2.03
CA ARG A 9 -3.37 24.36 -1.00
C ARG A 9 -2.94 23.95 0.42
N TYR A 10 -2.58 22.69 0.63
CA TYR A 10 -2.10 22.23 1.94
C TYR A 10 -0.73 22.80 2.28
N LEU A 11 0.17 22.92 1.29
CA LEU A 11 1.48 23.57 1.48
C LEU A 11 1.32 25.07 1.73
N GLU A 12 0.43 25.75 1.00
CA GLU A 12 0.14 27.18 1.23
C GLU A 12 -0.45 27.46 2.62
N LEU A 13 -1.22 26.51 3.17
CA LEU A 13 -1.73 26.61 4.54
C LEU A 13 -0.62 26.32 5.55
N PHE A 14 0.27 25.39 5.25
CA PHE A 14 1.43 25.06 6.08
C PHE A 14 2.36 26.26 6.22
N ASP A 15 2.62 26.99 5.14
CA ASP A 15 3.49 28.16 5.09
C ASP A 15 2.99 29.35 5.96
N LYS A 16 1.76 29.27 6.49
CA LYS A 16 1.17 30.28 7.40
C LYS A 16 1.31 29.92 8.88
N LEU A 17 1.82 28.74 9.20
CA LEU A 17 1.93 28.23 10.56
C LEU A 17 3.17 28.78 11.27
N ASP A 18 3.04 29.04 12.57
CA ASP A 18 4.16 29.32 13.46
C ASP A 18 4.71 27.99 14.02
N LEU A 19 5.78 27.47 13.41
CA LEU A 19 6.36 26.19 13.82
C LEU A 19 7.03 26.23 15.21
N ASP A 20 7.13 27.39 15.87
CA ASP A 20 7.50 27.48 17.28
C ASP A 20 6.34 27.19 18.24
N ASN A 21 5.10 27.28 17.76
CA ASN A 21 3.90 26.88 18.49
C ASN A 21 3.59 25.38 18.30
N ILE A 22 3.32 24.66 19.40
CA ILE A 22 2.98 23.23 19.40
C ILE A 22 1.68 22.92 18.66
N GLU A 23 0.66 23.76 18.79
CA GLU A 23 -0.64 23.59 18.13
C GLU A 23 -0.49 23.71 16.61
N ASP A 24 0.26 24.72 16.17
CA ASP A 24 0.57 24.93 14.76
C ASP A 24 1.43 23.79 14.19
N ARG A 25 2.40 23.25 14.95
CA ARG A 25 3.12 22.03 14.53
C ARG A 25 2.19 20.84 14.34
N ARG A 26 1.24 20.62 15.25
CA ARG A 26 0.24 19.54 15.12
C ARG A 26 -0.63 19.72 13.87
N ILE A 27 -1.07 20.96 13.59
CA ILE A 27 -1.78 21.30 12.36
C ILE A 27 -0.88 21.03 11.14
N GLY A 28 0.40 21.40 11.21
CA GLY A 28 1.39 21.17 10.16
C GLY A 28 1.53 19.70 9.77
N VAL A 29 1.57 18.79 10.75
CA VAL A 29 1.56 17.33 10.50
C VAL A 29 0.32 16.92 9.70
N HIS A 30 -0.87 17.42 10.07
CA HIS A 30 -2.10 17.11 9.34
C HIS A 30 -2.11 17.66 7.92
N LEU A 31 -1.62 18.89 7.72
CA LEU A 31 -1.55 19.51 6.38
C LEU A 31 -0.60 18.75 5.46
N LEU A 32 0.61 18.44 5.91
CA LEU A 32 1.57 17.67 5.11
C LEU A 32 1.04 16.27 4.81
N ARG A 33 0.44 15.59 5.81
CA ARG A 33 -0.18 14.28 5.58
C ARG A 33 -1.28 14.37 4.52
N ASN A 34 -2.13 15.38 4.57
CA ASN A 34 -3.19 15.57 3.57
C ASN A 34 -2.61 15.87 2.18
N TYR A 35 -1.51 16.62 2.08
CA TYR A 35 -0.79 16.82 0.83
C TYR A 35 -0.36 15.47 0.22
N PHE A 36 0.41 14.66 0.96
CA PHE A 36 0.90 13.37 0.46
C PHE A 36 -0.26 12.43 0.10
N SER A 37 -1.29 12.36 0.93
CA SER A 37 -2.48 11.55 0.67
C SER A 37 -3.23 11.98 -0.58
N THR A 38 -3.32 13.28 -0.84
CA THR A 38 -3.98 13.82 -2.05
C THR A 38 -3.17 13.49 -3.29
N VAL A 39 -1.86 13.71 -3.27
CA VAL A 39 -0.97 13.37 -4.40
C VAL A 39 -1.06 11.87 -4.73
N LEU A 40 -1.04 10.99 -3.73
CA LEU A 40 -1.14 9.55 -3.98
C LEU A 40 -2.51 9.15 -4.54
N THR A 41 -3.59 9.79 -4.08
CA THR A 41 -4.93 9.58 -4.66
C THR A 41 -4.97 10.02 -6.12
N ASP A 42 -4.48 11.21 -6.44
CA ASP A 42 -4.47 11.74 -7.81
C ASP A 42 -3.67 10.83 -8.75
N VAL A 43 -2.46 10.44 -8.34
CA VAL A 43 -1.60 9.52 -9.09
C VAL A 43 -2.26 8.15 -9.27
N ALA A 44 -2.90 7.62 -8.23
CA ALA A 44 -3.59 6.34 -8.30
C ALA A 44 -4.75 6.38 -9.30
N GLU A 45 -5.62 7.38 -9.20
CA GLU A 45 -6.80 7.53 -10.05
C GLU A 45 -6.44 7.78 -11.52
N GLU A 46 -5.43 8.61 -11.79
CA GLU A 46 -5.05 8.98 -13.16
C GLU A 46 -4.19 7.94 -13.87
N LYS A 47 -3.21 7.34 -13.17
CA LYS A 47 -2.12 6.58 -13.83
C LYS A 47 -2.02 5.11 -13.41
N LEU A 48 -2.52 4.74 -12.23
CA LEU A 48 -2.36 3.38 -11.70
C LEU A 48 -3.66 2.55 -11.74
N GLY A 49 -4.79 3.19 -12.09
CA GLY A 49 -6.11 2.57 -12.15
C GLY A 49 -6.82 2.56 -10.80
N SER A 50 -8.13 2.21 -10.82
CA SER A 50 -9.01 2.23 -9.64
C SER A 50 -8.44 1.42 -8.47
N MET A 51 -7.80 2.07 -7.51
CA MET A 51 -7.54 1.50 -6.18
C MET A 51 -8.85 1.56 -5.39
N THR A 52 -9.21 0.44 -4.75
CA THR A 52 -10.42 0.33 -3.93
C THR A 52 -10.45 1.49 -2.94
N SER A 53 -11.48 2.35 -3.03
CA SER A 53 -11.60 3.67 -2.38
C SER A 53 -10.69 3.86 -1.18
N ILE A 54 -9.48 4.37 -1.42
CA ILE A 54 -8.54 4.50 -0.32
C ILE A 54 -9.03 5.65 0.55
N ASN A 55 -9.42 5.32 1.77
CA ASN A 55 -9.79 6.32 2.74
C ASN A 55 -8.55 7.19 2.99
N GLN A 56 -8.65 8.50 2.75
CA GLN A 56 -7.55 9.49 2.94
C GLN A 56 -6.97 9.48 4.37
N ASP A 57 -7.61 8.74 5.28
CA ASP A 57 -7.18 8.51 6.65
C ASP A 57 -5.99 7.54 6.83
N TYR A 58 -5.51 6.88 5.77
CA TYR A 58 -4.42 5.90 5.89
C TYR A 58 -3.32 6.12 4.84
N LEU A 59 -2.54 7.20 5.02
CA LEU A 59 -1.37 7.51 4.18
C LEU A 59 -0.41 6.31 4.04
N ASP A 60 -0.19 5.55 5.11
CA ASP A 60 0.64 4.34 5.10
C ASP A 60 0.10 3.28 4.12
N GLU A 61 -1.21 3.05 4.17
CA GLU A 61 -1.87 2.08 3.30
C GLU A 61 -1.90 2.55 1.84
N GLN A 62 -2.14 3.85 1.60
CA GLN A 62 -2.02 4.47 0.28
C GLN A 62 -0.63 4.27 -0.30
N TRP A 63 0.39 4.59 0.49
CA TRP A 63 1.78 4.47 0.07
C TRP A 63 2.15 3.03 -0.24
N ARG A 64 1.77 2.08 0.63
CA ARG A 64 2.00 0.65 0.41
C ARG A 64 1.38 0.15 -0.91
N GLN A 65 0.16 0.57 -1.23
CA GLN A 65 -0.52 0.17 -2.47
C GLN A 65 0.17 0.74 -3.72
N VAL A 66 0.52 2.03 -3.70
CA VAL A 66 1.23 2.70 -4.81
C VAL A 66 2.62 2.07 -4.99
N ARG A 67 3.35 1.87 -3.90
CA ARG A 67 4.67 1.22 -3.90
C ARG A 67 4.64 -0.17 -4.53
N ALA A 68 3.66 -1.01 -4.17
CA ALA A 68 3.53 -2.34 -4.76
C ALA A 68 3.37 -2.32 -6.29
N LYS A 69 2.79 -1.25 -6.85
CA LYS A 69 2.73 -1.06 -8.31
C LYS A 69 4.09 -0.70 -8.88
N PHE A 70 4.82 0.20 -8.24
CA PHE A 70 6.15 0.62 -8.67
C PHE A 70 7.16 -0.53 -8.61
N GLU A 71 7.11 -1.38 -7.59
CA GLU A 71 7.97 -2.58 -7.46
C GLU A 71 7.75 -3.59 -8.59
N SER A 72 6.64 -3.50 -9.34
CA SER A 72 6.41 -4.37 -10.51
C SER A 72 7.15 -3.93 -11.78
N ILE A 73 7.79 -2.75 -11.78
CA ILE A 73 8.63 -2.28 -12.88
C ILE A 73 10.09 -2.57 -12.53
N PRO A 74 10.90 -3.11 -13.46
CA PRO A 74 12.33 -3.25 -13.25
C PRO A 74 13.01 -1.90 -13.00
N GLY A 75 13.53 -1.70 -11.79
CA GLY A 75 14.20 -0.46 -11.37
C GLY A 75 14.35 -0.43 -9.84
N GLN A 76 15.23 0.44 -9.34
CA GLN A 76 15.27 0.73 -7.91
C GLN A 76 14.35 1.93 -7.62
N ILE A 77 13.52 1.80 -6.59
CA ILE A 77 12.81 2.95 -6.02
C ILE A 77 13.86 3.81 -5.30
N PRO A 78 13.98 5.11 -5.62
CA PRO A 78 14.88 6.01 -4.89
C PRO A 78 14.59 5.96 -3.39
N GLU A 79 15.64 5.89 -2.58
CA GLU A 79 15.53 5.78 -1.12
C GLU A 79 14.84 7.01 -0.51
N GLU A 80 15.05 8.16 -1.15
CA GLU A 80 14.47 9.45 -0.80
C GLU A 80 12.93 9.46 -0.87
N ILE A 81 12.35 8.69 -1.81
CA ILE A 81 10.89 8.55 -1.94
C ILE A 81 10.31 7.72 -0.79
N GLU A 82 11.04 6.69 -0.34
CA GLU A 82 10.58 5.78 0.72
C GLU A 82 10.51 6.45 2.08
N ILE A 83 11.42 7.41 2.35
CA ILE A 83 11.62 7.94 3.70
C ILE A 83 10.71 9.13 3.99
N LEU A 84 10.42 9.99 3.01
CA LEU A 84 9.84 11.30 3.28
C LEU A 84 8.47 11.29 4.00
N PRO A 85 7.47 10.46 3.63
CA PRO A 85 6.19 10.44 4.33
C PRO A 85 6.22 9.68 5.68
N PHE A 86 7.27 8.90 5.94
CA PHE A 86 7.33 8.00 7.09
C PHE A 86 7.26 8.69 8.46
N PRO A 87 7.95 9.81 8.72
CA PRO A 87 7.82 10.53 9.99
C PRO A 87 6.37 11.01 10.24
N LEU A 88 5.64 11.40 9.19
CA LEU A 88 4.23 11.83 9.30
C LEU A 88 3.30 10.66 9.62
N ILE A 89 3.60 9.47 9.09
CA ILE A 89 2.87 8.24 9.39
C ILE A 89 3.01 7.89 10.87
N GLN A 90 4.22 7.96 11.42
CA GLN A 90 4.48 7.65 12.83
C GLN A 90 3.83 8.67 13.78
N ALA A 91 3.94 9.96 13.47
CA ALA A 91 3.39 11.02 14.31
C ALA A 91 1.86 11.09 14.34
N ARG A 92 1.15 10.41 13.42
CA ARG A 92 -0.32 10.49 13.29
C ARG A 92 -1.07 10.13 14.57
N ASN A 93 -0.80 8.94 15.12
CA ASN A 93 -1.49 8.44 16.30
C ASN A 93 -1.26 9.34 17.54
N PRO A 94 -0.02 9.72 17.88
CA PRO A 94 0.19 10.61 19.03
C PRO A 94 -0.38 12.01 18.80
N VAL A 95 -0.27 12.60 17.60
CA VAL A 95 -0.86 13.92 17.30
C VAL A 95 -2.39 13.91 17.42
N THR A 96 -3.05 12.83 16.98
CA THR A 96 -4.52 12.72 16.96
C THR A 96 -5.12 12.44 18.34
N HIS A 97 -4.43 11.63 19.17
CA HIS A 97 -4.99 11.14 20.42
C HIS A 97 -4.37 11.75 21.70
N ASN A 98 -3.29 12.52 21.57
CA ASN A 98 -2.64 13.18 22.71
C ASN A 98 -2.51 14.68 22.46
N ASP A 99 -3.36 15.46 23.12
CA ASP A 99 -3.39 16.92 22.96
C ASP A 99 -2.14 17.66 23.41
N ARG A 100 -1.27 16.98 24.16
CA ARG A 100 0.00 17.52 24.66
C ARG A 100 1.21 17.00 23.91
N TYR A 101 1.00 16.17 22.89
CA TYR A 101 2.09 15.64 22.10
C TYR A 101 2.74 16.75 21.26
N ASP A 102 4.06 16.83 21.33
CA ASP A 102 4.85 17.73 20.50
C ASP A 102 5.47 16.95 19.35
N PRO A 103 5.12 17.23 18.08
CA PRO A 103 5.70 16.57 16.92
C PRO A 103 7.23 16.58 16.88
N ARG A 104 7.90 17.56 17.53
CA ARG A 104 9.37 17.62 17.63
C ARG A 104 10.01 16.41 18.31
N GLN A 105 9.22 15.57 18.99
CA GLN A 105 9.70 14.34 19.62
C GLN A 105 10.08 13.26 18.59
N GLU A 106 9.43 13.24 17.43
CA GLU A 106 9.64 12.23 16.37
C GLU A 106 10.05 12.86 15.04
N ILE A 107 9.62 14.10 14.77
CA ILE A 107 9.92 14.82 13.54
C ILE A 107 10.91 15.93 13.86
N SER A 108 12.16 15.77 13.41
CA SER A 108 13.23 16.75 13.63
C SER A 108 12.93 18.09 12.98
N ASP A 109 12.38 18.08 11.77
CA ASP A 109 12.09 19.29 11.02
C ASP A 109 10.88 19.10 10.07
N LEU A 110 9.74 19.72 10.42
CA LEU A 110 8.56 19.74 9.55
C LEU A 110 8.77 20.64 8.32
N GLN A 111 9.63 21.66 8.43
CA GLN A 111 9.95 22.55 7.31
C GLN A 111 10.74 21.79 6.24
N GLU A 112 11.68 20.94 6.66
CA GLU A 112 12.43 20.07 5.75
C GLU A 112 11.50 19.15 4.94
N ILE A 113 10.51 18.52 5.60
CA ILE A 113 9.52 17.68 4.91
C ILE A 113 8.71 18.51 3.91
N ARG A 114 8.27 19.71 4.30
CA ARG A 114 7.57 20.63 3.39
C ARG A 114 8.41 20.97 2.17
N ASP A 115 9.69 21.26 2.36
CA ASP A 115 10.57 21.73 1.28
C ASP A 115 10.88 20.63 0.26
N GLN A 116 10.91 19.37 0.70
CA GLN A 116 11.11 18.20 -0.16
C GLN A 116 9.81 17.70 -0.83
N ALA A 117 8.63 18.11 -0.31
CA ALA A 117 7.34 17.59 -0.76
C ALA A 117 7.04 17.79 -2.27
N PRO A 118 7.42 18.92 -2.93
CA PRO A 118 7.23 19.09 -4.36
C PRO A 118 8.14 18.18 -5.21
N GLU A 119 9.38 17.98 -4.78
CA GLU A 119 10.33 17.08 -5.47
C GLU A 119 9.86 15.63 -5.37
N TRP A 120 9.46 15.21 -4.17
CA TRP A 120 8.86 13.90 -3.95
C TRP A 120 7.65 13.65 -4.86
N ARG A 121 6.75 14.62 -5.00
CA ARG A 121 5.59 14.53 -5.89
C ARG A 121 6.01 14.28 -7.33
N ARG A 122 6.99 15.05 -7.83
CA ARG A 122 7.52 14.90 -9.20
C ARG A 122 8.04 13.48 -9.43
N GLU A 123 8.79 12.93 -8.47
CA GLU A 123 9.36 11.59 -8.61
C GLU A 123 8.29 10.50 -8.59
N VAL A 124 7.28 10.60 -7.72
CA VAL A 124 6.14 9.67 -7.71
C VAL A 124 5.36 9.74 -9.02
N GLU A 125 5.14 10.93 -9.57
CA GLU A 125 4.46 11.13 -10.86
C GLU A 125 5.27 10.54 -12.03
N GLU A 126 6.60 10.64 -12.01
CA GLU A 126 7.51 10.04 -13.00
C GLU A 126 7.50 8.51 -12.93
N MET A 127 7.52 7.94 -11.73
CA MET A 127 7.40 6.49 -11.53
C MET A 127 6.04 5.96 -12.00
N ALA A 128 4.96 6.70 -11.73
CA ALA A 128 3.63 6.36 -12.19
C ALA A 128 3.50 6.47 -13.72
N GLU A 129 4.16 7.44 -14.35
CA GLU A 129 4.23 7.51 -15.82
C GLU A 129 4.98 6.31 -16.40
N ALA A 130 6.12 5.95 -15.80
CA ALA A 130 6.87 4.76 -16.19
C ALA A 130 6.03 3.49 -16.04
N TYR A 131 5.23 3.38 -14.96
CA TYR A 131 4.27 2.29 -14.76
C TYR A 131 3.24 2.27 -15.88
N PHE A 132 2.60 3.42 -16.11
CA PHE A 132 1.55 3.56 -17.10
C PHE A 132 2.05 3.16 -18.49
N HIS A 133 3.20 3.66 -18.93
CA HIS A 133 3.78 3.29 -20.22
C HIS A 133 4.22 1.81 -20.29
N ALA A 134 4.75 1.25 -19.21
CA ALA A 134 5.06 -0.18 -19.15
C ALA A 134 3.80 -1.04 -19.25
N TRP A 135 2.63 -0.52 -18.87
CA TRP A 135 1.34 -1.19 -18.96
C TRP A 135 0.59 -0.91 -20.26
N GLU A 136 0.63 0.32 -20.79
CA GLU A 136 -0.02 0.73 -22.04
C GLU A 136 0.53 -0.06 -23.24
N ASN A 137 1.81 -0.41 -23.19
CA ASN A 137 2.45 -1.23 -24.22
C ASN A 137 2.24 -2.74 -24.04
N LYS A 138 1.62 -3.19 -22.93
CA LYS A 138 1.31 -4.60 -22.72
C LYS A 138 -0.01 -4.95 -23.38
N SER A 139 -0.01 -6.05 -24.13
CA SER A 139 -1.24 -6.66 -24.63
C SER A 139 -2.13 -7.11 -23.46
N PRO A 140 -3.46 -7.16 -23.63
CA PRO A 140 -4.38 -7.67 -22.60
C PRO A 140 -3.99 -9.05 -22.07
N LYS A 141 -3.36 -9.87 -22.90
CA LYS A 141 -2.85 -11.18 -22.49
C LYS A 141 -1.64 -11.06 -21.56
N GLU A 142 -0.66 -10.23 -21.90
CA GLU A 142 0.49 -9.98 -21.03
C GLU A 142 0.05 -9.39 -19.68
N SER A 143 -0.97 -8.53 -19.67
CA SER A 143 -1.58 -8.03 -18.44
C SER A 143 -2.17 -9.15 -17.58
N LEU A 144 -2.88 -10.10 -18.19
CA LEU A 144 -3.46 -11.27 -17.48
C LEU A 144 -2.38 -12.22 -16.97
N ILE A 145 -1.32 -12.47 -17.75
CA ILE A 145 -0.17 -13.27 -17.32
C ILE A 145 0.49 -12.60 -16.11
N ASN A 146 0.82 -11.31 -16.19
CA ASN A 146 1.41 -10.58 -15.08
C ASN A 146 0.51 -10.55 -13.85
N LEU A 147 -0.80 -10.38 -14.01
CA LEU A 147 -1.76 -10.41 -12.90
C LEU A 147 -1.77 -11.79 -12.22
N ALA A 148 -1.77 -12.87 -13.00
CA ALA A 148 -1.69 -14.21 -12.47
C ALA A 148 -0.37 -14.43 -11.71
N GLU A 149 0.76 -14.02 -12.29
CA GLU A 149 2.09 -14.14 -11.65
C GLU A 149 2.17 -13.39 -10.33
N GLN A 150 1.68 -12.14 -10.30
CA GLN A 150 1.67 -11.31 -9.10
C GLN A 150 0.82 -11.94 -7.99
N ASN A 151 -0.41 -12.36 -8.32
CA ASN A 151 -1.31 -12.99 -7.36
C ASN A 151 -0.74 -14.31 -6.81
N LEU A 152 -0.18 -15.15 -7.69
CA LEU A 152 0.45 -16.41 -7.27
C LEU A 152 1.68 -16.16 -6.40
N GLN A 153 2.50 -15.16 -6.74
CA GLN A 153 3.68 -14.81 -5.96
C GLN A 153 3.31 -14.21 -4.60
N GLN A 154 2.28 -13.38 -4.51
CA GLN A 154 1.75 -12.87 -3.24
C GLN A 154 1.36 -14.03 -2.31
N VAL A 155 0.65 -15.03 -2.83
CA VAL A 155 0.27 -16.23 -2.05
C VAL A 155 1.52 -17.01 -1.62
N LEU A 156 2.49 -17.22 -2.50
CA LEU A 156 3.73 -17.96 -2.17
C LEU A 156 4.62 -17.23 -1.16
N SER A 157 4.51 -15.90 -1.10
CA SER A 157 5.27 -15.05 -0.17
C SER A 157 4.52 -14.79 1.15
N SER A 158 3.28 -15.24 1.29
CA SER A 158 2.54 -15.10 2.55
C SER A 158 2.99 -16.15 3.57
N GLU A 159 3.05 -15.77 4.83
CA GLU A 159 3.45 -16.65 5.93
C GLU A 159 2.45 -16.57 7.09
N PRO A 160 2.10 -17.70 7.72
CA PRO A 160 1.22 -17.70 8.88
C PRO A 160 1.90 -17.04 10.07
N ARG A 161 1.17 -16.18 10.80
CA ARG A 161 1.62 -15.62 12.08
C ARG A 161 1.52 -16.62 13.22
N PHE A 162 0.60 -17.59 13.13
CA PHE A 162 0.40 -18.61 14.16
C PHE A 162 0.38 -20.03 13.59
N ASP A 163 1.06 -20.96 14.28
CA ASP A 163 1.19 -22.38 13.87
C ASP A 163 -0.14 -23.07 13.56
N LYS A 164 -1.24 -22.67 14.21
CA LYS A 164 -2.57 -23.25 13.99
C LYS A 164 -3.11 -23.04 12.57
N PHE A 165 -2.61 -22.04 11.83
CA PHE A 165 -3.01 -21.74 10.44
C PHE A 165 -2.00 -22.28 9.41
N ALA A 166 -0.89 -22.89 9.85
CA ALA A 166 0.18 -23.30 8.96
C ALA A 166 -0.26 -24.32 7.90
N ASN A 167 -1.26 -25.15 8.21
CA ASN A 167 -1.79 -26.13 7.27
C ASN A 167 -2.59 -25.47 6.14
N GLU A 168 -3.41 -24.49 6.46
CA GLU A 168 -4.22 -23.74 5.51
C GLU A 168 -3.35 -22.92 4.55
N TYR A 169 -2.31 -22.25 5.06
CA TYR A 169 -1.31 -21.58 4.24
C TYR A 169 -0.57 -22.56 3.34
N SER A 170 -0.15 -23.72 3.87
CA SER A 170 0.52 -24.76 3.08
C SER A 170 -0.34 -25.26 1.91
N ILE A 171 -1.65 -25.48 2.13
CA ILE A 171 -2.58 -25.86 1.05
C ILE A 171 -2.66 -24.77 -0.02
N ALA A 172 -2.75 -23.49 0.39
CA ALA A 172 -2.78 -22.37 -0.55
C ALA A 172 -1.46 -22.25 -1.34
N HIS A 173 -0.32 -22.48 -0.69
CA HIS A 173 1.00 -22.47 -1.32
C HIS A 173 1.16 -23.58 -2.35
N GLU A 174 0.75 -24.81 -2.05
CA GLU A 174 0.81 -25.91 -3.02
C GLU A 174 -0.08 -25.62 -4.24
N ALA A 175 -1.31 -25.13 -4.03
CA ALA A 175 -2.17 -24.70 -5.13
C ALA A 175 -1.56 -23.55 -5.96
N ALA A 176 -0.87 -22.60 -5.31
CA ALA A 176 -0.16 -21.52 -5.99
C ALA A 176 1.03 -22.03 -6.82
N LYS A 177 1.79 -23.01 -6.31
CA LYS A 177 2.87 -23.67 -7.07
C LYS A 177 2.32 -24.37 -8.32
N GLU A 178 1.24 -25.12 -8.19
CA GLU A 178 0.57 -25.76 -9.33
C GLU A 178 0.06 -24.73 -10.34
N GLY A 179 -0.53 -23.63 -9.87
CA GLY A 179 -0.97 -22.52 -10.72
C GLY A 179 0.20 -21.91 -11.51
N LYS A 180 1.34 -21.71 -10.85
CA LYS A 180 2.56 -21.16 -11.46
C LYS A 180 3.14 -22.11 -12.52
N GLU A 181 3.18 -23.41 -12.23
CA GLU A 181 3.62 -24.42 -13.19
C GLU A 181 2.70 -24.50 -14.43
N LYS A 182 1.38 -24.43 -14.22
CA LYS A 182 0.39 -24.38 -15.31
C LYS A 182 0.58 -23.14 -16.17
N LEU A 183 0.81 -21.97 -15.56
CA LEU A 183 1.06 -20.74 -16.28
C LEU A 183 2.29 -20.87 -17.19
N GLN A 184 3.39 -21.42 -16.66
CA GLN A 184 4.65 -21.55 -17.39
C GLN A 184 4.62 -22.64 -18.48
N THR A 185 3.83 -23.70 -18.28
CA THR A 185 3.85 -24.86 -19.17
C THR A 185 2.76 -24.80 -20.23
N ASN A 186 1.58 -24.26 -19.88
CA ASN A 186 0.38 -24.37 -20.71
C ASN A 186 -0.03 -23.04 -21.37
N VAL A 187 0.52 -21.91 -20.92
CA VAL A 187 0.25 -20.60 -21.53
C VAL A 187 1.46 -20.22 -22.37
N ASP A 188 1.24 -20.07 -23.68
CA ASP A 188 2.24 -19.63 -24.63
C ASP A 188 2.25 -18.08 -24.65
N PRO A 189 3.27 -17.40 -24.09
CA PRO A 189 3.27 -15.95 -23.96
C PRO A 189 3.26 -15.23 -25.32
N ASP A 190 3.76 -15.87 -26.38
CA ASP A 190 3.93 -15.27 -27.71
C ASP A 190 2.64 -15.32 -28.56
N ARG A 191 1.60 -16.03 -28.10
CA ARG A 191 0.31 -16.06 -28.81
C ARG A 191 -0.53 -14.84 -28.50
N GLU A 192 -1.07 -14.20 -29.53
CA GLU A 192 -1.87 -12.98 -29.39
C GLU A 192 -3.24 -13.20 -28.72
N ARG A 193 -3.76 -14.43 -28.72
CA ARG A 193 -5.10 -14.76 -28.17
C ARG A 193 -5.02 -15.22 -26.72
N ILE A 194 -5.98 -14.77 -25.91
CA ILE A 194 -6.21 -15.28 -24.54
C ILE A 194 -6.73 -16.72 -24.60
N GLU A 195 -5.97 -17.65 -24.06
CA GLU A 195 -6.36 -19.07 -23.93
C GLU A 195 -7.22 -19.32 -22.70
N LYS A 196 -7.96 -20.45 -22.72
CA LYS A 196 -8.80 -20.87 -21.59
C LYS A 196 -7.95 -21.15 -20.36
N GLU A 197 -6.78 -21.74 -20.58
CA GLU A 197 -5.79 -22.09 -19.56
C GLU A 197 -5.31 -20.85 -18.81
N LEU A 198 -5.10 -19.72 -19.51
CA LEU A 198 -4.73 -18.45 -18.87
C LEU A 198 -5.88 -17.94 -17.98
N VAL A 199 -7.12 -17.99 -18.46
CA VAL A 199 -8.29 -17.57 -17.67
C VAL A 199 -8.43 -18.43 -16.41
N GLU A 200 -8.28 -19.75 -16.54
CA GLU A 200 -8.34 -20.68 -15.40
C GLU A 200 -7.26 -20.37 -14.36
N VAL A 201 -6.02 -20.09 -14.79
CA VAL A 201 -4.94 -19.73 -13.86
C VAL A 201 -5.23 -18.40 -13.17
N VAL A 202 -5.75 -17.39 -13.88
CA VAL A 202 -6.13 -16.10 -13.29
C VAL A 202 -7.22 -16.27 -12.24
N GLU A 203 -8.26 -17.05 -12.52
CA GLU A 203 -9.35 -17.33 -11.57
C GLU A 203 -8.83 -18.04 -10.31
N ILE A 204 -7.97 -19.04 -10.47
CA ILE A 204 -7.33 -19.75 -9.35
C ILE A 204 -6.49 -18.76 -8.53
N ALA A 205 -5.64 -17.97 -9.18
CA ALA A 205 -4.76 -17.02 -8.50
C ALA A 205 -5.55 -15.99 -7.68
N GLN A 206 -6.64 -15.45 -8.25
CA GLN A 206 -7.53 -14.52 -7.54
C GLN A 206 -8.26 -15.19 -6.36
N SER A 207 -8.71 -16.44 -6.52
CA SER A 207 -9.34 -17.17 -5.43
C SER A 207 -8.35 -17.41 -4.27
N LEU A 208 -7.10 -17.73 -4.58
CA LEU A 208 -6.07 -17.99 -3.57
C LEU A 208 -5.70 -16.72 -2.80
N VAL A 209 -5.59 -15.57 -3.47
CA VAL A 209 -5.38 -14.28 -2.79
C VAL A 209 -6.49 -14.02 -1.76
N ARG A 210 -7.76 -14.20 -2.15
CA ARG A 210 -8.88 -14.06 -1.20
C ARG A 210 -8.80 -15.05 -0.04
N THR A 211 -8.33 -16.27 -0.30
CA THR A 211 -8.11 -17.26 0.77
C THR A 211 -7.06 -16.77 1.76
N ILE A 212 -5.93 -16.25 1.29
CA ILE A 212 -4.88 -15.68 2.16
C ILE A 212 -5.42 -14.48 2.95
N GLU A 213 -6.12 -13.55 2.29
CA GLU A 213 -6.72 -12.38 2.97
C GLU A 213 -7.69 -12.80 4.09
N ASN A 214 -8.52 -13.82 3.86
CA ASN A 214 -9.41 -14.34 4.90
C ASN A 214 -8.64 -15.00 6.05
N LEU A 215 -7.56 -15.73 5.75
CA LEU A 215 -6.71 -16.32 6.79
C LEU A 215 -6.05 -15.22 7.62
N GLU A 216 -5.51 -14.16 7.01
CA GLU A 216 -4.94 -13.01 7.73
C GLU A 216 -5.97 -12.35 8.66
N GLN A 217 -7.23 -12.22 8.24
CA GLN A 217 -8.30 -11.71 9.10
C GLN A 217 -8.60 -12.66 10.27
N ASP A 218 -8.62 -13.97 10.03
CA ASP A 218 -8.80 -14.96 11.09
C ASP A 218 -7.61 -14.97 12.07
N GLU A 219 -6.39 -14.70 11.61
CA GLU A 219 -5.20 -14.54 12.44
C GLU A 219 -5.30 -13.31 13.33
N ILE A 220 -5.76 -12.17 12.79
CA ILE A 220 -6.01 -10.94 13.58
C ILE A 220 -7.07 -11.21 14.65
N GLY A 221 -8.18 -11.85 14.28
CA GLY A 221 -9.23 -12.20 15.25
C GLY A 221 -8.74 -13.17 16.34
N TYR A 222 -7.80 -14.05 16.00
CA TYR A 222 -7.17 -14.94 16.96
C TYR A 222 -6.16 -14.23 17.88
N GLU A 223 -5.40 -13.28 17.36
CA GLU A 223 -4.52 -12.42 18.13
C GLU A 223 -5.31 -11.62 19.19
N ASP A 224 -6.44 -11.03 18.79
CA ASP A 224 -7.35 -10.33 19.70
C ASP A 224 -7.91 -11.26 20.79
N TYR A 225 -8.26 -12.50 20.42
CA TYR A 225 -8.69 -13.51 21.39
C TYR A 225 -7.58 -13.81 22.42
N LEU A 226 -6.34 -14.01 21.97
CA LEU A 226 -5.20 -14.26 22.86
C LEU A 226 -4.92 -13.06 23.79
N ALA A 227 -4.94 -11.83 23.26
CA ALA A 227 -4.73 -10.63 24.05
C ALA A 227 -5.80 -10.45 25.14
N ASN A 228 -7.06 -10.76 24.83
CA ASN A 228 -8.15 -10.70 25.79
C ASN A 228 -8.09 -11.84 26.82
N ASP A 229 -7.76 -13.07 26.42
CA ASP A 229 -7.56 -14.20 27.36
C ASP A 229 -6.42 -13.92 28.34
N VAL A 230 -5.31 -13.37 27.87
CA VAL A 230 -4.19 -12.94 28.73
C VAL A 230 -4.64 -11.86 29.71
N ARG A 231 -5.40 -10.86 29.24
CA ARG A 231 -5.95 -9.79 30.10
C ARG A 231 -6.91 -10.34 31.16
N ASP A 232 -7.81 -11.24 30.80
CA ASP A 232 -8.79 -11.82 31.72
C ASP A 232 -8.10 -12.67 32.80
N ARG A 233 -7.07 -13.44 32.43
CA ARG A 233 -6.21 -14.16 33.39
C ARG A 233 -5.48 -13.22 34.34
N MET A 234 -4.96 -12.09 33.85
CA MET A 234 -4.32 -11.07 34.71
C MET A 234 -5.31 -10.37 35.66
N LEU A 235 -6.58 -10.26 35.25
CA LEU A 235 -7.65 -9.67 36.06
C LEU A 235 -8.36 -10.68 36.97
N GLY A 236 -7.96 -11.95 36.95
CA GLY A 236 -8.52 -13.01 37.78
C GLY A 236 -9.99 -13.33 37.48
N ARG A 237 -10.41 -13.18 36.23
CA ARG A 237 -11.75 -13.52 35.74
C ARG A 237 -11.79 -14.90 35.11
#